data_AF-A0A1X0IL77-F1
#
_entry.id   AF-A0A1X0IL77-F1
#
_cell.length_a   1.000
_cell.length_b   1.000
_cell.length_c   1.000
_cell.angle_alpha   90.00
_cell.angle_beta   90.00
_cell.angle_gamma   90.00
#
_symmetry.space_group_name_H-M   'P 1'
#
loop_
_entity.id
_entity.type
_entity.pdbx_description
1 polymer ?
#
loop_
_entity_poly.entity_id
_entity_poly.type
_entity_poly.pdbx_seq_one_letter_code
_entity_poly.pdbx_strand_id
1 'polypeptide(L)'
;MVGAAVLFATTDASTTVASPAYKLTSTESDLLLFGNSLAGNNSKTAAPTAAASANAANNLVGQFIGNGTAEHPNGGLLIGNGYSYSAADTQCASASCNGGRGGLLMGNGGNGYNGGNGGSAGLYGNGGNGGDATSASINGGKGGNGGNGGLIAGSSSSGALFGGGGGNGGKGIAGGAGGNGGSAGPFAGSGGAGGAGGASTTAGVAGGKGGNGGDAASMPVLGSGSAGAGGAGGAGYGGGAAGTDGGAGGNGGKGGFYGSATGGAGGAGGAGGAGTATGGNGGAGGTGGTGGLGSGNGGGGGIGGVGGAGGTGAAGNGGTGGSGGAGGVAGNGGAGATGGDGGTSTTGAGGSGGTGGKGGVAGNNGGAGGSGGKGGAGATGGKGANGGLGGFGGFSGGSGGAGGNGGNGATTGTGGVGGNGATGGGSVISGGKGGNGGTGGKGGATSGKSGQLGSGGVGPTAGKGGTGGAGG
;
A
#
# COMPACT_ATOMS: atom_id res chain seq x y z
N MET A 1 -10.89 -12.50 42.69
CA MET A 1 -9.85 -12.59 43.74
C MET A 1 -9.00 -11.35 43.62
N VAL A 2 -9.43 -10.28 44.30
CA VAL A 2 -8.75 -9.67 45.47
C VAL A 2 -7.30 -9.29 45.18
N GLY A 3 -7.05 -7.98 45.16
CA GLY A 3 -5.72 -7.37 45.04
C GLY A 3 -5.83 -5.85 44.88
N ALA A 4 -6.43 -5.20 45.88
CA ALA A 4 -6.51 -3.74 45.98
C ALA A 4 -5.18 -3.14 46.44
N ALA A 5 -4.79 -1.99 45.88
CA ALA A 5 -4.04 -0.98 46.58
C ALA A 5 -4.49 0.42 46.11
N VAL A 6 -4.78 1.25 47.09
CA VAL A 6 -5.47 2.55 47.05
C VAL A 6 -4.50 3.62 47.54
N LEU A 7 -4.61 4.84 46.96
CA LEU A 7 -4.17 6.17 47.46
C LEU A 7 -2.66 6.47 47.37
N PHE A 8 -2.19 7.68 47.03
CA PHE A 8 -2.69 9.02 47.34
C PHE A 8 -2.43 10.04 46.23
N ALA A 9 -3.39 10.94 46.01
CA ALA A 9 -3.13 12.25 45.43
C ALA A 9 -2.65 13.18 46.56
N THR A 10 -1.51 13.84 46.36
CA THR A 10 -1.15 15.07 47.09
C THR A 10 -0.72 16.11 46.08
N THR A 11 -1.55 17.14 45.93
CA THR A 11 -1.14 18.44 45.40
C THR A 11 -0.16 19.06 46.39
N ASP A 12 1.09 19.25 46.00
CA ASP A 12 1.97 20.19 46.69
C ASP A 12 2.95 20.85 45.72
N ALA A 13 3.17 22.14 45.97
CA ALA A 13 3.88 23.06 45.09
C ALA A 13 5.38 22.73 44.94
N SER A 14 5.95 23.14 43.80
CA SER A 14 7.38 23.02 43.51
C SER A 14 8.23 23.78 44.54
N THR A 15 8.85 23.06 45.47
CA THR A 15 10.00 23.57 46.24
C THR A 15 11.28 23.28 45.45
N THR A 16 12.02 24.33 45.10
CA THR A 16 13.34 24.24 44.46
C THR A 16 14.36 23.58 45.40
N VAL A 17 14.69 22.32 45.16
CA VAL A 17 15.82 21.64 45.83
C VAL A 17 17.06 21.85 44.97
N ALA A 18 18.08 22.49 45.55
CA ALA A 18 19.39 22.67 44.94
C ALA A 18 20.05 21.31 44.66
N SER A 19 20.51 21.09 43.43
CA SER A 19 21.28 19.90 43.04
C SER A 19 22.59 19.81 43.83
N PRO A 20 23.01 18.62 44.31
CA PRO A 20 24.32 18.45 44.93
C PRO A 20 25.44 18.51 43.87
N ALA A 21 26.61 19.02 44.28
CA ALA A 21 27.80 19.13 43.44
C ALA A 21 28.44 17.76 43.17
N TYR A 22 28.58 17.38 41.89
CA TYR A 22 29.32 16.19 41.48
C TYR A 22 30.82 16.49 41.44
N LYS A 23 31.62 15.79 42.25
CA LYS A 23 33.09 15.77 42.15
C LYS A 23 33.50 14.71 41.12
N LEU A 24 34.01 15.13 39.97
CA LEU A 24 34.69 14.25 39.02
C LEU A 24 36.05 13.84 39.61
N THR A 25 36.15 12.59 40.06
CA THR A 25 37.42 11.91 40.30
C THR A 25 37.53 10.83 39.24
N SER A 26 38.35 11.10 38.21
CA SER A 26 38.95 10.03 37.42
C SER A 26 40.38 10.44 37.18
N THR A 27 41.29 9.72 37.82
CA THR A 27 42.72 9.76 37.54
C THR A 27 42.97 9.21 36.15
N GLU A 28 43.83 9.92 35.42
CA GLU A 28 44.49 9.56 34.17
C GLU A 28 44.69 8.04 33.99
N SER A 29 44.35 7.52 32.81
CA SER A 29 44.89 6.25 32.32
C SER A 29 45.59 6.54 31.00
N ASP A 30 46.92 6.62 31.07
CA ASP A 30 47.81 6.80 29.93
C ASP A 30 47.66 5.61 28.97
N LEU A 31 47.03 5.83 27.82
CA LEU A 31 47.15 4.93 26.68
C LEU A 31 48.31 5.40 25.80
N LEU A 32 49.52 4.98 26.18
CA LEU A 32 50.73 5.14 25.38
C LEU A 32 50.64 4.31 24.10
N LEU A 33 50.56 4.95 22.93
CA LEU A 33 50.92 4.30 21.68
C LEU A 33 51.44 5.28 20.60
N PHE A 34 52.75 5.17 20.36
CA PHE A 34 53.60 5.74 19.29
C PHE A 34 54.04 7.22 19.39
N GLY A 35 55.35 7.40 19.57
CA GLY A 35 56.02 8.68 19.72
C GLY A 35 56.76 9.18 18.47
N ASN A 36 57.08 10.48 18.47
CA ASN A 36 58.45 11.01 18.46
C ASN A 36 58.43 12.56 18.55
N SER A 37 59.03 13.10 19.62
CA SER A 37 59.82 14.34 19.75
C SER A 37 59.30 15.65 19.10
N LEU A 38 58.80 16.63 19.86
CA LEU A 38 59.53 17.72 20.57
C LEU A 38 60.00 18.89 19.66
N ALA A 39 59.29 20.03 19.70
CA ALA A 39 59.81 21.40 19.91
C ALA A 39 58.75 22.46 19.51
N GLY A 40 58.43 23.42 20.40
CA GLY A 40 57.71 24.63 19.97
C GLY A 40 56.86 25.37 20.99
N ASN A 41 57.49 25.88 22.06
CA ASN A 41 57.24 27.17 22.72
C ASN A 41 55.81 27.70 22.99
N ASN A 42 55.57 27.94 24.28
CA ASN A 42 54.90 29.10 24.88
C ASN A 42 53.51 29.50 24.33
N SER A 43 52.48 29.10 25.06
CA SER A 43 51.39 30.00 25.41
C SER A 43 50.80 29.58 26.75
N LYS A 44 50.71 30.53 27.70
CA LYS A 44 49.86 30.39 28.89
C LYS A 44 48.45 30.07 28.43
N THR A 45 48.07 28.80 28.40
CA THR A 45 46.68 28.40 28.33
C THR A 45 46.12 28.59 29.73
N ALA A 46 45.30 29.63 29.88
CA ALA A 46 44.38 29.76 30.98
C ALA A 46 43.72 28.39 31.19
N ALA A 47 43.72 27.89 32.42
CA ALA A 47 42.94 26.72 32.78
C ALA A 47 41.53 26.95 32.24
N PRO A 48 41.00 26.09 31.34
CA PRO A 48 39.60 26.18 31.03
C PRO A 48 38.91 25.78 32.32
N THR A 49 38.48 26.76 33.11
CA THR A 49 37.34 26.58 33.99
C THR A 49 36.17 26.34 33.06
N ALA A 50 36.05 25.10 32.59
CA ALA A 50 34.88 24.58 31.93
C ALA A 50 33.79 24.55 33.02
N ALA A 51 33.22 25.71 33.29
CA ALA A 51 31.83 25.76 33.70
C ALA A 51 31.06 25.19 32.52
N ALA A 52 30.88 23.86 32.52
CA ALA A 52 29.82 23.23 31.74
C ALA A 52 28.53 23.85 32.27
N SER A 53 28.11 24.96 31.64
CA SER A 53 26.82 25.57 31.89
C SER A 53 25.79 24.45 31.73
N ALA A 54 24.85 24.36 32.67
CA ALA A 54 23.75 23.40 32.61
C ALA A 54 23.05 23.40 31.23
N ASN A 55 23.12 24.50 30.47
CA ASN A 55 22.63 24.60 29.10
C ASN A 55 23.37 23.72 28.08
N ALA A 56 24.67 23.46 28.23
CA ALA A 56 25.41 22.56 27.33
C ALA A 56 25.06 21.10 27.59
N ALA A 57 24.82 20.72 28.85
CA ALA A 57 24.32 19.41 29.22
C ALA A 57 22.84 19.22 28.82
N ASN A 58 22.00 20.27 28.93
CA ASN A 58 20.61 20.24 28.48
C ASN A 58 20.52 20.14 26.94
N ASN A 59 21.45 20.76 26.23
CA ASN A 59 21.60 20.64 24.77
C ASN A 59 22.09 19.24 24.37
N LEU A 60 23.04 18.66 25.12
CA LEU A 60 23.51 17.29 24.88
C LEU A 60 22.42 16.24 25.18
N VAL A 61 21.72 16.36 26.31
CA VAL A 61 20.60 15.47 26.65
C VAL A 61 19.45 15.65 25.66
N GLY A 62 19.12 16.88 25.24
CA GLY A 62 18.13 17.16 24.20
C GLY A 62 18.47 16.55 22.85
N GLN A 63 19.76 16.44 22.53
CA GLN A 63 20.25 15.82 21.30
C GLN A 63 20.09 14.29 21.30
N PHE A 64 20.10 13.64 22.48
CA PHE A 64 19.83 12.19 22.61
C PHE A 64 18.36 11.89 22.92
N ILE A 65 17.67 12.77 23.65
CA ILE A 65 16.32 12.60 24.18
C ILE A 65 15.52 13.89 23.95
N GLY A 66 14.62 13.87 22.98
CA GLY A 66 13.77 15.04 22.68
C GLY A 66 12.90 14.80 21.45
N ASN A 67 11.72 15.42 21.40
CA ASN A 67 10.94 15.42 20.16
C ASN A 67 11.52 16.42 19.16
N GLY A 68 11.35 16.15 17.87
CA GLY A 68 11.69 17.10 16.83
C GLY A 68 10.84 18.37 16.89
N THR A 69 11.36 19.44 16.32
CA THR A 69 10.69 20.72 16.13
C THR A 69 10.61 21.08 14.64
N ALA A 70 9.96 22.19 14.30
CA ALA A 70 9.88 22.64 12.90
C ALA A 70 11.28 22.90 12.29
N GLU A 71 12.23 23.40 13.07
CA GLU A 71 13.61 23.71 12.65
C GLU A 71 14.51 22.47 12.64
N HIS A 72 14.27 21.56 13.58
CA HIS A 72 14.99 20.30 13.72
C HIS A 72 13.99 19.15 13.76
N PRO A 73 13.48 18.70 12.60
CA PRO A 73 12.33 17.81 12.54
C PRO A 73 12.58 16.44 13.15
N ASN A 74 13.82 15.95 13.16
CA ASN A 74 14.10 14.64 13.72
C ASN A 74 14.04 14.68 15.25
N GLY A 75 13.51 13.62 15.85
CA GLY A 75 13.65 13.38 17.28
C GLY A 75 15.12 13.22 17.68
N GLY A 76 15.37 13.28 18.99
CA GLY A 76 16.67 13.00 19.59
C GLY A 76 17.20 11.65 19.17
N LEU A 77 18.53 11.51 19.15
CA LEU A 77 19.22 10.37 18.57
C LEU A 77 18.74 9.02 19.12
N LEU A 78 18.38 8.94 20.40
CA LEU A 78 17.94 7.71 21.07
C LEU A 78 16.43 7.68 21.25
N ILE A 79 15.85 8.74 21.82
CA ILE A 79 14.44 8.78 22.18
C ILE A 79 13.83 10.10 21.69
N GLY A 80 12.71 10.00 20.98
CA GLY A 80 12.03 11.18 20.47
C GLY A 80 11.12 10.88 19.30
N ASN A 81 9.95 11.51 19.28
CA ASN A 81 9.12 11.51 18.09
C ASN A 81 9.66 12.52 17.08
N GLY A 82 9.58 12.18 15.80
CA GLY A 82 9.78 13.14 14.73
C GLY A 82 8.65 14.17 14.69
N TYR A 83 8.98 15.38 14.29
CA TYR A 83 8.03 16.48 14.13
C TYR A 83 7.06 16.19 12.99
N SER A 84 5.77 16.42 13.26
CA SER A 84 4.71 16.32 12.26
C SER A 84 4.37 17.72 11.76
N TYR A 85 4.61 17.97 10.48
CA TYR A 85 4.26 19.23 9.87
C TYR A 85 2.75 19.34 9.62
N SER A 86 2.27 20.58 9.60
CA SER A 86 0.86 20.92 9.49
C SER A 86 0.66 22.22 8.69
N ALA A 87 -0.59 22.66 8.55
CA ALA A 87 -0.89 23.96 7.93
C ALA A 87 -0.44 25.17 8.79
N ALA A 88 -0.17 24.97 10.10
CA ALA A 88 0.31 26.04 10.98
C ALA A 88 1.79 26.39 10.74
N ASP A 89 2.51 25.51 10.03
CA ASP A 89 3.93 25.62 9.75
C ASP A 89 4.18 26.50 8.53
N THR A 90 4.56 27.75 8.76
CA THR A 90 4.69 28.78 7.71
C THR A 90 5.74 28.44 6.66
N GLN A 91 6.82 27.74 7.04
CA GLN A 91 7.83 27.25 6.08
C GLN A 91 7.26 26.23 5.07
N CYS A 92 6.11 25.61 5.37
CA CYS A 92 5.48 24.60 4.52
C CYS A 92 4.36 25.17 3.62
N ALA A 93 4.14 26.48 3.66
CA ALA A 93 3.13 27.14 2.83
C ALA A 93 3.46 27.04 1.32
N SER A 94 4.75 27.10 0.97
CA SER A 94 5.23 27.07 -0.42
C SER A 94 6.17 25.91 -0.73
N ALA A 95 6.37 24.99 0.20
CA ALA A 95 7.25 23.84 0.04
C ALA A 95 6.63 22.57 0.63
N SER A 96 7.05 21.42 0.11
CA SER A 96 6.75 20.12 0.71
C SER A 96 7.61 19.93 1.95
N CYS A 97 7.00 19.57 3.07
CA CYS A 97 7.70 19.34 4.33
C CYS A 97 7.67 17.86 4.70
N ASN A 98 8.85 17.25 4.75
CA ASN A 98 8.97 15.85 5.16
C ASN A 98 8.90 15.77 6.68
N GLY A 99 8.05 14.89 7.20
CA GLY A 99 7.98 14.59 8.62
C GLY A 99 9.31 14.07 9.14
N GLY A 100 9.62 14.43 10.38
CA GLY A 100 10.87 14.06 11.01
C GLY A 100 10.99 12.59 11.33
N ARG A 101 12.22 12.07 11.40
CA ARG A 101 12.46 10.71 11.86
C ARG A 101 12.32 10.60 13.37
N GLY A 102 11.80 9.48 13.85
CA GLY A 102 11.86 9.13 15.27
C GLY A 102 13.28 8.78 15.70
N GLY A 103 13.52 8.81 17.02
CA GLY A 103 14.77 8.41 17.63
C GLY A 103 15.10 6.93 17.39
N LEU A 104 16.39 6.58 17.51
CA LEU A 104 16.89 5.25 17.18
C LEU A 104 16.27 4.15 18.05
N LEU A 105 16.06 4.39 19.35
CA LEU A 105 15.52 3.40 20.27
C LEU A 105 14.00 3.49 20.35
N MET A 106 13.46 4.69 20.56
CA MET A 106 12.02 4.88 20.73
C MET A 106 11.58 6.18 20.08
N GLY A 107 10.58 6.10 19.19
CA GLY A 107 10.06 7.29 18.55
C GLY A 107 9.24 6.97 17.31
N ASN A 108 8.09 7.61 17.20
CA ASN A 108 7.31 7.61 15.97
C ASN A 108 7.95 8.57 14.96
N GLY A 109 7.87 8.23 13.69
CA GLY A 109 8.09 9.19 12.62
C GLY A 109 6.98 10.24 12.59
N GLY A 110 7.34 11.47 12.28
CA GLY A 110 6.38 12.56 12.11
C GLY A 110 5.68 12.52 10.77
N ASN A 111 4.50 13.13 10.69
CA ASN A 111 3.76 13.24 9.44
C ASN A 111 4.38 14.30 8.53
N GLY A 112 4.41 14.02 7.23
CA GLY A 112 4.71 15.01 6.21
C GLY A 112 3.52 15.92 5.94
N TYR A 113 3.76 17.03 5.26
CA TYR A 113 2.75 18.01 4.86
C TYR A 113 2.99 18.49 3.42
N ASN A 114 1.89 18.83 2.72
CA ASN A 114 1.90 19.40 1.38
C ASN A 114 2.73 18.56 0.38
N GLY A 115 2.41 17.26 0.30
CA GLY A 115 3.13 16.31 -0.53
C GLY A 115 4.48 15.84 0.02
N GLY A 116 4.88 16.28 1.22
CA GLY A 116 6.08 15.81 1.90
C GLY A 116 5.91 14.40 2.48
N ASN A 117 6.99 13.63 2.52
CA ASN A 117 6.98 12.25 3.01
C ASN A 117 6.85 12.20 4.54
N GLY A 118 6.25 11.14 5.07
CA GLY A 118 6.30 10.82 6.49
C GLY A 118 7.68 10.36 6.92
N GLY A 119 8.04 10.63 8.16
CA GLY A 119 9.28 10.18 8.76
C GLY A 119 9.22 8.70 9.15
N SER A 120 10.37 8.05 9.18
CA SER A 120 10.47 6.66 9.65
C SER A 120 10.71 6.60 11.16
N ALA A 121 10.25 5.53 11.80
CA ALA A 121 10.64 5.18 13.16
C ALA A 121 11.99 4.44 13.19
N GLY A 122 12.61 4.40 14.38
CA GLY A 122 13.85 3.66 14.64
C GLY A 122 13.59 2.19 15.01
N LEU A 123 13.91 1.82 16.25
CA LEU A 123 13.73 0.48 16.78
C LEU A 123 12.27 0.23 17.19
N TYR A 124 11.70 1.15 17.98
CA TYR A 124 10.30 1.16 18.38
C TYR A 124 9.58 2.40 17.84
N GLY A 125 8.41 2.19 17.21
CA GLY A 125 7.52 3.27 16.79
C GLY A 125 6.83 3.01 15.46
N ASN A 126 5.94 3.92 15.09
CA ASN A 126 5.23 3.91 13.81
C ASN A 126 5.90 4.84 12.82
N GLY A 127 5.82 4.49 11.54
CA GLY A 127 6.09 5.44 10.48
C GLY A 127 5.04 6.54 10.46
N GLY A 128 5.46 7.77 10.17
CA GLY A 128 4.55 8.89 9.97
C GLY A 128 3.84 8.80 8.63
N ASN A 129 2.66 9.40 8.53
CA ASN A 129 1.93 9.49 7.26
C ASN A 129 2.61 10.47 6.31
N GLY A 130 2.55 10.18 5.01
CA GLY A 130 2.85 11.17 3.98
C GLY A 130 1.77 12.25 3.95
N GLY A 131 2.19 13.48 3.64
CA GLY A 131 1.29 14.62 3.54
C GLY A 131 0.47 14.56 2.26
N ASP A 132 -0.84 14.81 2.37
CA ASP A 132 -1.67 15.13 1.22
C ASP A 132 -1.10 16.37 0.51
N ALA A 133 -1.13 16.37 -0.82
CA ALA A 133 -0.75 17.55 -1.60
C ALA A 133 -1.78 18.66 -1.42
N THR A 134 -1.34 19.90 -1.17
CA THR A 134 -2.25 21.06 -1.08
C THR A 134 -2.03 22.06 -2.22
N SER A 135 -0.97 21.89 -3.01
CA SER A 135 -0.71 22.68 -4.20
C SER A 135 -0.18 21.84 -5.37
N ALA A 136 -0.69 22.08 -6.56
CA ALA A 136 -0.21 21.45 -7.80
C ALA A 136 1.19 21.94 -8.20
N SER A 137 1.60 23.14 -7.76
CA SER A 137 2.94 23.68 -8.04
C SER A 137 4.05 23.01 -7.22
N ILE A 138 3.69 22.31 -6.15
CA ILE A 138 4.64 21.66 -5.25
C ILE A 138 4.66 20.17 -5.57
N ASN A 139 5.84 19.66 -5.94
CA ASN A 139 6.06 18.26 -6.35
C ASN A 139 5.14 17.77 -7.50
N GLY A 140 4.52 18.69 -8.25
CA GLY A 140 3.51 18.38 -9.25
C GLY A 140 2.19 17.85 -8.67
N GLY A 141 1.80 18.31 -7.47
CA GLY A 141 0.57 17.89 -6.80
C GLY A 141 0.60 16.46 -6.28
N LYS A 142 1.78 15.84 -6.14
CA LYS A 142 1.90 14.48 -5.64
C LYS A 142 1.77 14.42 -4.12
N GLY A 143 1.05 13.42 -3.61
CA GLY A 143 1.05 13.09 -2.20
C GLY A 143 2.40 12.50 -1.76
N GLY A 144 2.75 12.70 -0.49
CA GLY A 144 3.99 12.18 0.09
C GLY A 144 3.89 10.70 0.43
N ASN A 145 5.01 9.99 0.41
CA ASN A 145 5.05 8.60 0.86
C ASN A 145 4.94 8.51 2.38
N GLY A 146 4.29 7.47 2.90
CA GLY A 146 4.36 7.12 4.31
C GLY A 146 5.75 6.65 4.73
N GLY A 147 6.11 6.91 5.97
CA GLY A 147 7.37 6.46 6.56
C GLY A 147 7.31 5.01 7.01
N ASN A 148 8.47 4.39 7.19
CA ASN A 148 8.54 3.00 7.64
C ASN A 148 8.32 2.88 9.15
N GLY A 149 7.68 1.78 9.56
CA GLY A 149 7.55 1.39 10.96
C GLY A 149 8.89 0.98 11.57
N GLY A 150 8.95 0.96 12.90
CA GLY A 150 10.16 0.63 13.66
C GLY A 150 10.53 -0.85 13.54
N LEU A 151 11.82 -1.16 13.71
CA LEU A 151 12.39 -2.48 13.45
C LEU A 151 11.69 -3.61 14.22
N ILE A 152 11.48 -3.42 15.52
CA ILE A 152 10.98 -4.45 16.44
C ILE A 152 9.47 -4.40 16.56
N ALA A 153 8.92 -3.21 16.82
CA ALA A 153 7.51 -3.03 17.07
C ALA A 153 7.12 -1.55 17.00
N GLY A 154 5.83 -1.28 16.96
CA GLY A 154 5.30 0.03 17.31
C GLY A 154 4.03 -0.11 18.16
N SER A 155 3.64 0.97 18.81
CA SER A 155 2.36 1.05 19.49
C SER A 155 1.26 1.39 18.48
N SER A 156 0.22 0.58 18.34
CA SER A 156 -0.96 0.99 17.55
C SER A 156 -1.59 2.26 18.17
N SER A 157 -2.43 2.96 17.41
CA SER A 157 -3.29 4.03 17.96
C SER A 157 -4.25 3.52 19.05
N SER A 158 -4.42 2.20 19.19
CA SER A 158 -5.15 1.52 20.27
C SER A 158 -4.27 1.06 21.45
N GLY A 159 -2.98 1.42 21.47
CA GLY A 159 -2.07 1.13 22.59
C GLY A 159 -1.45 -0.27 22.59
N ALA A 160 -1.64 -1.07 21.54
CA ALA A 160 -0.98 -2.37 21.45
C ALA A 160 0.50 -2.19 21.15
N LEU A 161 1.37 -2.57 22.09
CA LEU A 161 2.84 -2.41 22.03
C LEU A 161 3.52 -3.10 20.83
N PHE A 162 2.79 -3.93 20.08
CA PHE A 162 3.24 -4.65 18.87
C PHE A 162 2.36 -4.41 17.64
N GLY A 163 1.44 -3.44 17.70
CA GLY A 163 0.46 -3.17 16.63
C GLY A 163 0.85 -2.06 15.66
N GLY A 164 2.04 -1.49 15.81
CA GLY A 164 2.50 -0.33 15.06
C GLY A 164 3.18 -0.67 13.74
N GLY A 165 2.96 0.16 12.72
CA GLY A 165 3.29 -0.16 11.33
C GLY A 165 3.85 1.03 10.54
N GLY A 166 3.94 0.85 9.22
CA GLY A 166 4.29 1.94 8.32
C GLY A 166 3.14 2.95 8.17
N GLY A 167 3.49 4.20 7.90
CA GLY A 167 2.51 5.28 7.72
C GLY A 167 1.79 5.17 6.37
N ASN A 168 0.62 5.79 6.27
CA ASN A 168 -0.12 5.86 5.02
C ASN A 168 0.54 6.86 4.05
N GLY A 169 0.39 6.63 2.75
CA GLY A 169 0.73 7.62 1.74
C GLY A 169 -0.32 8.73 1.64
N GLY A 170 0.13 9.94 1.33
CA GLY A 170 -0.72 11.11 1.13
C GLY A 170 -1.41 11.10 -0.24
N LYS A 171 -2.53 11.81 -0.34
CA LYS A 171 -3.28 11.98 -1.59
C LYS A 171 -2.61 12.98 -2.53
N GLY A 172 -2.69 12.73 -3.83
CA GLY A 172 -2.36 13.71 -4.84
C GLY A 172 -3.55 14.63 -5.18
N ILE A 173 -3.29 15.72 -5.90
CA ILE A 173 -4.28 16.65 -6.46
C ILE A 173 -3.95 17.02 -7.91
N ALA A 174 -4.93 17.49 -8.67
CA ALA A 174 -4.75 18.02 -10.03
C ALA A 174 -3.97 17.06 -10.96
N GLY A 175 -4.31 15.77 -10.95
CA GLY A 175 -3.61 14.74 -11.72
C GLY A 175 -2.30 14.23 -11.09
N GLY A 176 -1.89 14.78 -9.94
CA GLY A 176 -0.74 14.30 -9.18
C GLY A 176 -0.96 12.91 -8.59
N ALA A 177 0.07 12.09 -8.56
CA ALA A 177 0.00 10.74 -7.99
C ALA A 177 -0.18 10.76 -6.47
N GLY A 178 -0.83 9.73 -5.93
CA GLY A 178 -0.81 9.46 -4.50
C GLY A 178 0.54 8.90 -4.06
N GLY A 179 0.92 9.13 -2.81
CA GLY A 179 2.13 8.59 -2.22
C GLY A 179 1.98 7.12 -1.84
N ASN A 180 3.08 6.38 -1.83
CA ASN A 180 3.09 4.99 -1.38
C ASN A 180 2.93 4.92 0.14
N GLY A 181 2.27 3.88 0.65
CA GLY A 181 2.30 3.54 2.07
C GLY A 181 3.70 3.05 2.48
N GLY A 182 4.08 3.34 3.71
CA GLY A 182 5.32 2.85 4.31
C GLY A 182 5.20 1.40 4.74
N SER A 183 6.31 0.67 4.72
CA SER A 183 6.32 -0.72 5.17
C SER A 183 6.40 -0.82 6.69
N ALA A 184 5.89 -1.91 7.24
CA ALA A 184 6.16 -2.28 8.63
C ALA A 184 7.65 -2.62 8.83
N GLY A 185 8.07 -2.68 10.10
CA GLY A 185 9.35 -3.28 10.45
C GLY A 185 9.35 -4.80 10.26
N PRO A 186 10.52 -5.46 10.26
CA PRO A 186 10.60 -6.89 10.05
C PRO A 186 9.89 -7.71 11.12
N PHE A 187 9.83 -7.29 12.39
CA PHE A 187 9.38 -8.19 13.46
C PHE A 187 7.93 -8.07 13.89
N ALA A 188 7.28 -6.95 13.57
CA ALA A 188 5.86 -6.71 13.83
C ALA A 188 5.33 -5.53 12.99
N GLY A 189 4.00 -5.46 12.87
CA GLY A 189 3.31 -4.32 12.29
C GLY A 189 2.67 -4.55 10.92
N SER A 190 1.80 -3.61 10.56
CA SER A 190 1.11 -3.56 9.27
C SER A 190 1.78 -2.57 8.32
N GLY A 191 1.70 -2.85 7.02
CA GLY A 191 2.05 -1.85 6.02
C GLY A 191 0.98 -0.76 5.94
N GLY A 192 1.39 0.48 5.69
CA GLY A 192 0.47 1.60 5.49
C GLY A 192 -0.25 1.52 4.15
N ALA A 193 -1.45 2.09 4.06
CA ALA A 193 -2.17 2.18 2.79
C ALA A 193 -1.50 3.20 1.84
N GLY A 194 -1.59 2.96 0.53
CA GLY A 194 -1.23 3.94 -0.48
C GLY A 194 -2.24 5.07 -0.56
N GLY A 195 -1.77 6.28 -0.85
CA GLY A 195 -2.61 7.47 -1.03
C GLY A 195 -3.33 7.46 -2.38
N ALA A 196 -4.49 8.10 -2.44
CA ALA A 196 -5.24 8.23 -3.69
C ALA A 196 -4.55 9.20 -4.66
N GLY A 197 -4.62 8.92 -5.96
CA GLY A 197 -4.24 9.86 -7.00
C GLY A 197 -5.23 11.02 -7.10
N GLY A 198 -4.74 12.19 -7.48
CA GLY A 198 -5.55 13.39 -7.65
C GLY A 198 -6.38 13.35 -8.92
N ALA A 199 -7.65 13.76 -8.83
CA ALA A 199 -8.44 14.03 -10.02
C ALA A 199 -7.77 15.13 -10.86
N SER A 200 -7.79 14.98 -12.18
CA SER A 200 -7.27 16.00 -13.08
C SER A 200 -8.22 17.20 -13.15
N THR A 201 -7.64 18.40 -13.09
CA THR A 201 -8.36 19.68 -13.21
C THR A 201 -8.06 20.39 -14.53
N THR A 202 -7.26 19.78 -15.40
CA THR A 202 -6.72 20.44 -16.59
C THR A 202 -6.83 19.52 -17.81
N ALA A 203 -7.23 20.11 -18.94
CA ALA A 203 -7.28 19.41 -20.21
C ALA A 203 -5.90 18.84 -20.58
N GLY A 204 -5.89 17.65 -21.19
CA GLY A 204 -4.66 16.95 -21.59
C GLY A 204 -3.90 16.26 -20.46
N VAL A 205 -4.28 16.46 -19.19
CA VAL A 205 -3.67 15.79 -18.03
C VAL A 205 -4.59 14.66 -17.57
N ALA A 206 -4.09 13.44 -17.49
CA ALA A 206 -4.82 12.30 -16.95
C ALA A 206 -4.99 12.40 -15.43
N GLY A 207 -5.92 11.63 -14.87
CA GLY A 207 -6.01 11.45 -13.43
C GLY A 207 -4.72 10.84 -12.85
N GLY A 208 -4.38 11.23 -11.62
CA GLY A 208 -3.17 10.76 -10.95
C GLY A 208 -3.24 9.28 -10.59
N LYS A 209 -2.11 8.59 -10.61
CA LYS A 209 -2.06 7.19 -10.16
C LYS A 209 -2.23 7.11 -8.64
N GLY A 210 -2.90 6.07 -8.15
CA GLY A 210 -2.87 5.73 -6.73
C GLY A 210 -1.50 5.22 -6.30
N GLY A 211 -1.11 5.47 -5.05
CA GLY A 211 0.12 4.96 -4.47
C GLY A 211 0.02 3.49 -4.10
N ASN A 212 1.13 2.77 -4.06
CA ASN A 212 1.15 1.38 -3.63
C ASN A 212 0.98 1.28 -2.10
N GLY A 213 0.38 0.19 -1.62
CA GLY A 213 0.38 -0.15 -0.21
C GLY A 213 1.74 -0.63 0.27
N GLY A 214 2.05 -0.39 1.54
CA GLY A 214 3.27 -0.85 2.20
C GLY A 214 3.22 -2.33 2.57
N ASP A 215 4.39 -2.93 2.72
CA ASP A 215 4.51 -4.34 3.08
C ASP A 215 4.25 -4.55 4.59
N ALA A 216 3.66 -5.69 4.93
CA ALA A 216 3.58 -6.16 6.31
C ALA A 216 4.94 -6.63 6.82
N ALA A 217 5.02 -6.91 8.12
CA ALA A 217 6.23 -7.41 8.75
C ALA A 217 6.76 -8.68 8.08
N SER A 218 8.07 -8.72 7.79
CA SER A 218 8.69 -9.83 7.07
C SER A 218 8.87 -11.08 7.92
N MET A 219 8.97 -10.95 9.25
CA MET A 219 9.17 -11.98 10.26
C MET A 219 8.33 -11.70 11.51
N PRO A 220 7.00 -11.89 11.48
CA PRO A 220 6.11 -11.54 12.59
C PRO A 220 6.28 -12.49 13.78
N VAL A 221 7.38 -12.33 14.53
CA VAL A 221 7.67 -13.07 15.77
C VAL A 221 6.99 -12.41 16.97
N LEU A 222 6.79 -11.08 16.91
CA LEU A 222 6.28 -10.28 18.01
C LEU A 222 4.84 -9.81 17.82
N GLY A 223 4.35 -9.80 16.58
CA GLY A 223 2.96 -9.46 16.27
C GLY A 223 2.68 -9.57 14.77
N SER A 224 1.54 -10.14 14.40
CA SER A 224 1.09 -10.17 13.01
C SER A 224 0.46 -8.83 12.60
N GLY A 225 0.78 -8.34 11.41
CA GLY A 225 0.07 -7.24 10.77
C GLY A 225 -0.34 -7.57 9.35
N SER A 226 -1.23 -6.79 8.77
CA SER A 226 -1.65 -6.92 7.37
C SER A 226 -0.81 -6.04 6.45
N ALA A 227 -0.71 -6.40 5.18
CA ALA A 227 -0.12 -5.50 4.21
C ALA A 227 -1.09 -4.38 3.84
N GLY A 228 -0.54 -3.23 3.44
CA GLY A 228 -1.33 -2.05 3.09
C GLY A 228 -2.07 -2.22 1.77
N ALA A 229 -3.27 -1.65 1.67
CA ALA A 229 -3.98 -1.57 0.40
C ALA A 229 -3.35 -0.51 -0.52
N GLY A 230 -3.45 -0.70 -1.84
CA GLY A 230 -3.12 0.33 -2.81
C GLY A 230 -4.16 1.45 -2.83
N GLY A 231 -3.74 2.67 -3.12
CA GLY A 231 -4.60 3.83 -3.26
C GLY A 231 -5.39 3.82 -4.57
N ALA A 232 -6.55 4.46 -4.60
CA ALA A 232 -7.32 4.60 -5.82
C ALA A 232 -6.64 5.57 -6.81
N GLY A 233 -6.83 5.35 -8.12
CA GLY A 233 -6.49 6.32 -9.14
C GLY A 233 -7.45 7.50 -9.17
N GLY A 234 -6.95 8.67 -9.54
CA GLY A 234 -7.73 9.90 -9.69
C GLY A 234 -8.57 9.90 -10.96
N ALA A 235 -9.70 10.62 -10.96
CA ALA A 235 -10.51 10.78 -12.16
C ALA A 235 -9.82 11.62 -13.24
N GLY A 236 -10.13 11.35 -14.50
CA GLY A 236 -9.76 12.21 -15.62
C GLY A 236 -10.59 13.50 -15.67
N TYR A 237 -10.12 14.47 -16.45
CA TYR A 237 -10.75 15.77 -16.65
C TYR A 237 -11.88 15.69 -17.68
N GLY A 238 -13.07 16.19 -17.33
CA GLY A 238 -14.26 16.21 -18.21
C GLY A 238 -14.68 17.59 -18.72
N GLY A 239 -14.03 18.68 -18.32
CA GLY A 239 -14.49 20.03 -18.68
C GLY A 239 -14.18 20.49 -20.10
N GLY A 240 -13.73 19.59 -21.01
CA GLY A 240 -13.23 19.94 -22.34
C GLY A 240 -13.88 19.13 -23.46
N ALA A 241 -13.49 19.43 -24.71
CA ALA A 241 -13.93 18.67 -25.87
C ALA A 241 -13.55 17.18 -25.76
N ALA A 242 -12.29 16.92 -25.41
CA ALA A 242 -11.81 15.57 -25.10
C ALA A 242 -11.68 15.39 -23.59
N GLY A 243 -12.30 14.33 -23.07
CA GLY A 243 -12.07 13.85 -21.73
C GLY A 243 -10.70 13.18 -21.62
N THR A 244 -10.03 13.33 -20.48
CA THR A 244 -8.74 12.66 -20.24
C THR A 244 -8.90 11.35 -19.51
N ASP A 245 -7.92 10.47 -19.63
CA ASP A 245 -7.96 9.16 -18.97
C ASP A 245 -7.96 9.26 -17.44
N GLY A 246 -8.59 8.30 -16.78
CA GLY A 246 -8.47 8.09 -15.35
C GLY A 246 -7.12 7.51 -14.97
N GLY A 247 -6.66 7.80 -13.76
CA GLY A 247 -5.41 7.28 -13.21
C GLY A 247 -5.52 5.80 -12.85
N ALA A 248 -4.41 5.06 -12.95
CA ALA A 248 -4.37 3.68 -12.47
C ALA A 248 -4.46 3.61 -10.93
N GLY A 249 -5.07 2.56 -10.40
CA GLY A 249 -4.99 2.22 -8.98
C GLY A 249 -3.61 1.71 -8.59
N GLY A 250 -3.22 1.93 -7.34
CA GLY A 250 -1.96 1.43 -6.78
C GLY A 250 -2.02 -0.05 -6.44
N ASN A 251 -0.88 -0.73 -6.42
CA ASN A 251 -0.81 -2.12 -6.02
C ASN A 251 -0.94 -2.29 -4.51
N GLY A 252 -1.50 -3.40 -4.05
CA GLY A 252 -1.45 -3.78 -2.64
C GLY A 252 -0.05 -4.23 -2.21
N GLY A 253 0.28 -4.02 -0.94
CA GLY A 253 1.54 -4.46 -0.33
C GLY A 253 1.58 -5.96 -0.06
N LYS A 254 2.76 -6.50 0.22
CA LYS A 254 2.99 -7.93 0.47
C LYS A 254 2.87 -8.27 1.94
N GLY A 255 2.33 -9.46 2.25
CA GLY A 255 2.19 -10.00 3.62
C GLY A 255 3.47 -10.49 4.28
N GLY A 256 4.67 -10.04 3.86
CA GLY A 256 5.94 -10.46 4.48
C GLY A 256 6.48 -11.84 4.07
N PHE A 257 7.65 -12.21 4.60
CA PHE A 257 8.37 -13.44 4.25
C PHE A 257 8.09 -14.62 5.20
N TYR A 258 7.60 -14.38 6.40
CA TYR A 258 7.12 -15.41 7.33
C TYR A 258 5.74 -15.00 7.87
N GLY A 259 4.97 -15.99 8.32
CA GLY A 259 3.66 -15.75 8.94
C GLY A 259 2.46 -15.85 7.97
N SER A 260 1.30 -15.45 8.47
CA SER A 260 -0.02 -15.64 7.84
C SER A 260 -0.67 -14.35 7.34
N ALA A 261 0.10 -13.26 7.29
CA ALA A 261 -0.42 -11.96 6.89
C ALA A 261 -0.94 -11.97 5.45
N THR A 262 -2.12 -11.40 5.24
CA THR A 262 -2.71 -11.28 3.92
C THR A 262 -2.01 -10.20 3.11
N GLY A 263 -1.87 -10.44 1.80
CA GLY A 263 -1.49 -9.39 0.87
C GLY A 263 -2.56 -8.30 0.82
N GLY A 264 -2.13 -7.07 0.55
CA GLY A 264 -3.00 -5.91 0.49
C GLY A 264 -3.87 -5.94 -0.77
N ALA A 265 -5.05 -5.36 -0.70
CA ALA A 265 -5.88 -5.19 -1.89
C ALA A 265 -5.26 -4.18 -2.86
N GLY A 266 -5.42 -4.39 -4.16
CA GLY A 266 -5.13 -3.37 -5.16
C GLY A 266 -6.16 -2.22 -5.11
N GLY A 267 -5.72 -1.01 -5.40
CA GLY A 267 -6.57 0.17 -5.47
C GLY A 267 -7.42 0.20 -6.75
N ALA A 268 -8.60 0.82 -6.69
CA ALA A 268 -9.43 0.98 -7.87
C ALA A 268 -8.79 1.94 -8.90
N GLY A 269 -9.03 1.71 -10.18
CA GLY A 269 -8.72 2.68 -11.23
C GLY A 269 -9.67 3.88 -11.19
N GLY A 270 -9.18 5.05 -11.57
CA GLY A 270 -9.96 6.28 -11.67
C GLY A 270 -10.88 6.28 -12.87
N ALA A 271 -12.02 6.97 -12.78
CA ALA A 271 -12.92 7.14 -13.92
C ALA A 271 -12.28 8.02 -15.00
N GLY A 272 -12.56 7.73 -16.27
CA GLY A 272 -12.22 8.62 -17.38
C GLY A 272 -13.07 9.90 -17.36
N GLY A 273 -12.50 11.00 -17.84
CA GLY A 273 -13.18 12.27 -17.94
C GLY A 273 -14.29 12.25 -18.99
N ALA A 274 -15.45 12.83 -18.69
CA ALA A 274 -16.56 12.96 -19.62
C ALA A 274 -16.39 14.19 -20.51
N GLY A 275 -15.85 14.06 -21.72
CA GLY A 275 -15.70 15.19 -22.64
C GLY A 275 -16.98 15.46 -23.45
N THR A 276 -17.08 16.67 -24.02
CA THR A 276 -18.24 17.05 -24.84
C THR A 276 -18.23 16.45 -26.25
N ALA A 277 -17.07 15.98 -26.72
CA ALA A 277 -16.87 15.34 -28.02
C ALA A 277 -16.26 13.94 -27.94
N THR A 278 -15.37 13.66 -26.99
CA THR A 278 -14.86 12.30 -26.72
C THR A 278 -14.65 12.07 -25.24
N GLY A 279 -14.85 10.83 -24.78
CA GLY A 279 -14.64 10.43 -23.40
C GLY A 279 -13.25 9.86 -23.18
N GLY A 280 -12.66 10.12 -22.01
CA GLY A 280 -11.40 9.50 -21.60
C GLY A 280 -11.59 8.07 -21.13
N ASN A 281 -10.58 7.22 -21.23
CA ASN A 281 -10.65 5.84 -20.76
C ASN A 281 -10.62 5.78 -19.22
N GLY A 282 -11.23 4.75 -18.65
CA GLY A 282 -11.07 4.41 -17.25
C GLY A 282 -9.67 3.89 -16.95
N GLY A 283 -9.13 4.23 -15.78
CA GLY A 283 -7.83 3.75 -15.33
C GLY A 283 -7.87 2.26 -14.97
N ALA A 284 -6.74 1.57 -15.11
CA ALA A 284 -6.62 0.18 -14.67
C ALA A 284 -6.70 0.08 -13.13
N GLY A 285 -7.30 -0.99 -12.62
CA GLY A 285 -7.21 -1.34 -11.21
C GLY A 285 -5.84 -1.90 -10.84
N GLY A 286 -5.41 -1.66 -9.60
CA GLY A 286 -4.13 -2.12 -9.08
C GLY A 286 -4.12 -3.63 -8.80
N THR A 287 -2.94 -4.23 -8.81
CA THR A 287 -2.78 -5.65 -8.47
C THR A 287 -2.87 -5.87 -6.96
N GLY A 288 -3.46 -6.99 -6.55
CA GLY A 288 -3.42 -7.44 -5.15
C GLY A 288 -2.02 -7.91 -4.77
N GLY A 289 -1.61 -7.61 -3.54
CA GLY A 289 -0.31 -8.00 -3.01
C GLY A 289 -0.21 -9.50 -2.71
N THR A 290 1.00 -10.03 -2.67
CA THR A 290 1.22 -11.44 -2.32
C THR A 290 0.97 -11.67 -0.82
N GLY A 291 0.35 -12.79 -0.47
CA GLY A 291 0.25 -13.22 0.92
C GLY A 291 1.60 -13.58 1.52
N GLY A 292 1.71 -13.53 2.84
CA GLY A 292 2.91 -13.93 3.58
C GLY A 292 3.26 -15.40 3.35
N LEU A 293 4.56 -15.71 3.22
CA LEU A 293 5.04 -17.04 2.78
C LEU A 293 4.47 -18.20 3.59
N GLY A 294 4.17 -18.04 4.89
CA GLY A 294 3.67 -19.13 5.72
C GLY A 294 2.28 -19.58 5.30
N SER A 295 1.28 -18.74 5.53
CA SER A 295 -0.14 -19.07 5.27
C SER A 295 -0.97 -17.88 4.79
N GLY A 296 -0.32 -16.80 4.36
CA GLY A 296 -1.03 -15.60 3.97
C GLY A 296 -1.78 -15.75 2.66
N ASN A 297 -3.03 -15.31 2.62
CA ASN A 297 -3.78 -15.24 1.35
C ASN A 297 -3.28 -14.07 0.49
N GLY A 298 -3.34 -14.23 -0.83
CA GLY A 298 -3.12 -13.13 -1.75
C GLY A 298 -4.23 -12.08 -1.64
N GLY A 299 -3.87 -10.81 -1.83
CA GLY A 299 -4.81 -9.70 -1.85
C GLY A 299 -5.69 -9.73 -3.11
N GLY A 300 -6.90 -9.18 -3.02
CA GLY A 300 -7.76 -8.97 -4.18
C GLY A 300 -7.20 -7.90 -5.12
N GLY A 301 -7.44 -8.02 -6.42
CA GLY A 301 -7.19 -6.93 -7.36
C GLY A 301 -8.13 -5.73 -7.13
N GLY A 302 -7.78 -4.58 -7.69
CA GLY A 302 -8.63 -3.39 -7.70
C GLY A 302 -9.55 -3.34 -8.91
N ILE A 303 -10.74 -2.76 -8.77
CA ILE A 303 -11.70 -2.62 -9.88
C ILE A 303 -11.16 -1.64 -10.93
N GLY A 304 -11.38 -1.92 -12.21
CA GLY A 304 -11.07 -0.99 -13.30
C GLY A 304 -12.00 0.23 -13.31
N GLY A 305 -11.48 1.40 -13.65
CA GLY A 305 -12.25 2.64 -13.70
C GLY A 305 -13.29 2.64 -14.82
N VAL A 306 -14.39 3.37 -14.64
CA VAL A 306 -15.41 3.53 -15.68
C VAL A 306 -14.90 4.47 -16.78
N GLY A 307 -15.21 4.19 -18.04
CA GLY A 307 -14.91 5.09 -19.16
C GLY A 307 -15.74 6.37 -19.10
N GLY A 308 -15.17 7.49 -19.55
CA GLY A 308 -15.86 8.78 -19.61
C GLY A 308 -16.91 8.82 -20.71
N ALA A 309 -17.97 9.61 -20.49
CA ALA A 309 -18.97 9.86 -21.52
C ALA A 309 -18.37 10.61 -22.72
N GLY A 310 -18.83 10.28 -23.93
CA GLY A 310 -18.31 10.82 -25.19
C GLY A 310 -19.03 12.06 -25.73
N GLY A 311 -20.09 12.53 -25.08
CA GLY A 311 -20.92 13.60 -25.61
C GLY A 311 -21.43 13.28 -27.02
N THR A 312 -21.00 14.06 -28.02
CA THR A 312 -21.37 13.85 -29.44
C THR A 312 -20.54 12.78 -30.16
N GLY A 313 -19.41 12.34 -29.60
CA GLY A 313 -18.53 11.36 -30.22
C GLY A 313 -18.27 10.14 -29.34
N ALA A 314 -17.08 9.55 -29.51
CA ALA A 314 -16.74 8.26 -28.91
C ALA A 314 -16.66 8.33 -27.39
N ALA A 315 -17.31 7.39 -26.70
CA ALA A 315 -17.11 7.21 -25.26
C ALA A 315 -15.76 6.55 -24.99
N GLY A 316 -15.24 6.78 -23.78
CA GLY A 316 -14.05 6.10 -23.30
C GLY A 316 -14.32 4.65 -22.96
N ASN A 317 -13.29 3.82 -23.07
CA ASN A 317 -13.37 2.42 -22.66
C ASN A 317 -13.27 2.31 -21.14
N GLY A 318 -13.86 1.26 -20.58
CA GLY A 318 -13.62 0.89 -19.18
C GLY A 318 -12.19 0.40 -18.97
N GLY A 319 -11.64 0.68 -17.80
CA GLY A 319 -10.32 0.23 -17.39
C GLY A 319 -10.29 -1.26 -17.07
N THR A 320 -9.12 -1.89 -17.19
CA THR A 320 -8.96 -3.31 -16.84
C THR A 320 -9.01 -3.50 -15.32
N GLY A 321 -9.66 -4.56 -14.85
CA GLY A 321 -9.58 -4.99 -13.46
C GLY A 321 -8.18 -5.48 -13.10
N GLY A 322 -7.76 -5.24 -11.87
CA GLY A 322 -6.48 -5.67 -11.33
C GLY A 322 -6.45 -7.17 -11.06
N SER A 323 -5.28 -7.80 -11.22
CA SER A 323 -5.08 -9.21 -10.88
C SER A 323 -5.06 -9.41 -9.38
N GLY A 324 -5.52 -10.58 -8.92
CA GLY A 324 -5.33 -11.00 -7.53
C GLY A 324 -3.88 -11.42 -7.25
N GLY A 325 -3.43 -11.22 -6.02
CA GLY A 325 -2.10 -11.60 -5.56
C GLY A 325 -1.95 -13.11 -5.34
N ALA A 326 -0.72 -13.61 -5.40
CA ALA A 326 -0.46 -15.02 -5.05
C ALA A 326 -0.63 -15.25 -3.53
N GLY A 327 -1.11 -16.42 -3.14
CA GLY A 327 -1.01 -16.88 -1.76
C GLY A 327 0.42 -17.27 -1.37
N GLY A 328 0.71 -17.27 -0.08
CA GLY A 328 1.91 -17.91 0.48
C GLY A 328 1.85 -19.44 0.36
N VAL A 329 2.84 -20.16 0.89
CA VAL A 329 2.96 -21.63 0.86
C VAL A 329 1.64 -22.31 1.24
N ALA A 330 1.04 -21.89 2.36
CA ALA A 330 -0.25 -22.40 2.82
C ALA A 330 -1.44 -21.44 2.58
N GLY A 331 -1.30 -20.49 1.65
CA GLY A 331 -2.31 -19.46 1.38
C GLY A 331 -3.04 -19.64 0.05
N ASN A 332 -4.29 -19.18 -0.02
CA ASN A 332 -5.05 -19.12 -1.26
C ASN A 332 -4.62 -17.92 -2.12
N GLY A 333 -4.79 -18.04 -3.44
CA GLY A 333 -4.66 -16.91 -4.35
C GLY A 333 -5.78 -15.90 -4.17
N GLY A 334 -5.46 -14.61 -4.31
CA GLY A 334 -6.43 -13.53 -4.30
C GLY A 334 -7.31 -13.52 -5.55
N ALA A 335 -8.54 -13.03 -5.44
CA ALA A 335 -9.41 -12.87 -6.60
C ALA A 335 -8.94 -11.72 -7.49
N GLY A 336 -9.05 -11.90 -8.81
CA GLY A 336 -8.99 -10.79 -9.76
C GLY A 336 -10.27 -9.96 -9.70
N ALA A 337 -10.14 -8.67 -10.02
CA ALA A 337 -11.25 -7.74 -9.92
C ALA A 337 -11.95 -7.49 -11.25
N THR A 338 -13.14 -6.90 -11.18
CA THR A 338 -13.95 -6.60 -12.36
C THR A 338 -13.31 -5.50 -13.20
N GLY A 339 -13.44 -5.61 -14.53
CA GLY A 339 -13.18 -4.49 -15.43
C GLY A 339 -14.21 -3.38 -15.24
N GLY A 340 -13.84 -2.17 -15.58
CA GLY A 340 -14.73 -1.01 -15.55
C GLY A 340 -15.73 -1.05 -16.70
N ASP A 341 -16.90 -0.45 -16.49
CA ASP A 341 -17.88 -0.29 -17.55
C ASP A 341 -17.38 0.75 -18.58
N GLY A 342 -17.73 0.59 -19.84
CA GLY A 342 -17.50 1.58 -20.88
C GLY A 342 -18.35 2.83 -20.66
N GLY A 343 -17.87 3.97 -21.16
CA GLY A 343 -18.59 5.23 -21.01
C GLY A 343 -19.90 5.27 -21.78
N THR A 344 -20.79 6.18 -21.37
CA THR A 344 -22.09 6.38 -22.01
C THR A 344 -21.94 7.11 -23.36
N SER A 345 -21.85 6.36 -24.45
CA SER A 345 -22.04 6.76 -25.86
C SER A 345 -21.98 5.48 -26.73
N THR A 346 -22.04 5.59 -28.06
CA THR A 346 -22.17 4.49 -29.04
C THR A 346 -20.95 3.54 -29.16
N THR A 347 -19.82 3.80 -28.48
CA THR A 347 -18.56 3.07 -28.74
C THR A 347 -17.74 2.66 -27.52
N GLY A 348 -18.12 3.03 -26.29
CA GLY A 348 -17.28 2.77 -25.11
C GLY A 348 -17.26 1.29 -24.73
N ALA A 349 -16.18 0.55 -24.99
CA ALA A 349 -16.10 -0.87 -24.64
C ALA A 349 -15.94 -1.09 -23.14
N GLY A 350 -16.45 -2.21 -22.64
CA GLY A 350 -16.18 -2.64 -21.26
C GLY A 350 -14.73 -3.08 -21.08
N GLY A 351 -14.15 -2.78 -19.92
CA GLY A 351 -12.81 -3.24 -19.56
C GLY A 351 -12.76 -4.73 -19.27
N SER A 352 -11.62 -5.38 -19.51
CA SER A 352 -11.45 -6.78 -19.13
C SER A 352 -11.36 -6.95 -17.61
N GLY A 353 -11.79 -8.10 -17.09
CA GLY A 353 -11.49 -8.48 -15.70
C GLY A 353 -10.00 -8.71 -15.46
N GLY A 354 -9.62 -8.80 -14.20
CA GLY A 354 -8.26 -9.16 -13.76
C GLY A 354 -8.13 -10.65 -13.49
N THR A 355 -6.94 -11.22 -13.70
CA THR A 355 -6.73 -12.66 -13.47
C THR A 355 -6.72 -13.02 -11.98
N GLY A 356 -7.16 -14.23 -11.65
CA GLY A 356 -7.02 -14.77 -10.30
C GLY A 356 -5.56 -15.07 -9.92
N GLY A 357 -5.24 -14.91 -8.65
CA GLY A 357 -3.93 -15.21 -8.08
C GLY A 357 -3.68 -16.71 -7.91
N LYS A 358 -2.42 -17.14 -7.92
CA LYS A 358 -2.07 -18.56 -7.72
C LYS A 358 -2.21 -18.96 -6.25
N GLY A 359 -2.69 -20.18 -6.00
CA GLY A 359 -2.67 -20.81 -4.68
C GLY A 359 -1.29 -21.35 -4.30
N GLY A 360 -1.04 -21.46 -2.99
CA GLY A 360 0.19 -21.99 -2.40
C GLY A 360 0.39 -23.50 -2.47
N VAL A 361 1.65 -23.94 -2.37
CA VAL A 361 2.13 -25.33 -2.50
C VAL A 361 1.73 -26.30 -1.38
N ALA A 362 0.83 -25.93 -0.48
CA ALA A 362 0.20 -26.84 0.50
C ALA A 362 -1.24 -27.24 0.12
N GLY A 363 -1.53 -27.33 -1.18
CA GLY A 363 -2.83 -27.74 -1.71
C GLY A 363 -3.86 -26.61 -1.72
N ASN A 364 -3.43 -25.36 -1.78
CA ASN A 364 -4.33 -24.21 -1.67
C ASN A 364 -4.92 -23.80 -3.01
N ASN A 365 -6.10 -23.19 -2.96
CA ASN A 365 -6.87 -22.87 -4.14
C ASN A 365 -6.31 -21.63 -4.84
N GLY A 366 -6.43 -21.63 -6.17
CA GLY A 366 -6.26 -20.43 -6.96
C GLY A 366 -7.45 -19.48 -6.80
N GLY A 367 -7.19 -18.18 -6.94
CA GLY A 367 -8.22 -17.15 -6.88
C GLY A 367 -9.09 -17.16 -8.14
N ALA A 368 -10.32 -16.67 -8.01
CA ALA A 368 -11.21 -16.49 -9.15
C ALA A 368 -10.71 -15.37 -10.08
N GLY A 369 -10.97 -15.50 -11.38
CA GLY A 369 -10.81 -14.42 -12.35
C GLY A 369 -11.95 -13.40 -12.22
N GLY A 370 -11.63 -12.13 -12.46
CA GLY A 370 -12.59 -11.04 -12.47
C GLY A 370 -13.47 -11.04 -13.71
N SER A 371 -14.69 -10.52 -13.57
CA SER A 371 -15.60 -10.35 -14.72
C SER A 371 -15.18 -9.18 -15.61
N GLY A 372 -15.56 -9.22 -16.88
CA GLY A 372 -15.50 -8.07 -17.75
C GLY A 372 -16.54 -7.00 -17.35
N GLY A 373 -16.21 -5.74 -17.60
CA GLY A 373 -17.15 -4.62 -17.46
C GLY A 373 -18.16 -4.58 -18.60
N LYS A 374 -19.28 -3.91 -18.40
CA LYS A 374 -20.31 -3.75 -19.44
C LYS A 374 -19.84 -2.79 -20.53
N GLY A 375 -20.26 -3.02 -21.76
CA GLY A 375 -20.12 -2.04 -22.84
C GLY A 375 -21.10 -0.88 -22.65
N GLY A 376 -20.70 0.30 -23.12
CA GLY A 376 -21.58 1.44 -23.38
C GLY A 376 -22.58 1.14 -24.50
N ALA A 377 -23.45 2.10 -24.81
CA ALA A 377 -24.47 1.93 -25.85
C ALA A 377 -23.82 1.43 -27.16
N GLY A 378 -24.37 0.39 -27.78
CA GLY A 378 -23.81 -0.26 -28.98
C GLY A 378 -22.42 -0.89 -28.89
N ALA A 379 -21.75 -0.85 -27.73
CA ALA A 379 -20.38 -1.34 -27.59
C ALA A 379 -20.30 -2.76 -27.01
N THR A 380 -19.14 -3.38 -27.21
CA THR A 380 -18.82 -4.73 -26.74
C THR A 380 -18.58 -4.75 -25.23
N GLY A 381 -19.15 -5.74 -24.55
CA GLY A 381 -18.83 -6.03 -23.16
C GLY A 381 -17.40 -6.56 -23.00
N GLY A 382 -16.77 -6.22 -21.88
CA GLY A 382 -15.39 -6.62 -21.59
C GLY A 382 -15.23 -8.13 -21.42
N LYS A 383 -14.03 -8.63 -21.64
CA LYS A 383 -13.71 -10.06 -21.46
C LYS A 383 -13.58 -10.41 -19.96
N GLY A 384 -14.13 -11.54 -19.55
CA GLY A 384 -13.84 -12.17 -18.27
C GLY A 384 -12.44 -12.77 -18.22
N ALA A 385 -11.76 -12.64 -17.09
CA ALA A 385 -10.38 -13.10 -16.95
C ALA A 385 -10.26 -14.53 -16.44
N ASN A 386 -9.09 -15.13 -16.64
CA ASN A 386 -8.84 -16.50 -16.21
C ASN A 386 -8.74 -16.59 -14.68
N GLY A 387 -9.14 -17.74 -14.14
CA GLY A 387 -8.84 -18.10 -12.76
C GLY A 387 -7.34 -18.30 -12.52
N GLY A 388 -6.95 -18.34 -11.25
CA GLY A 388 -5.59 -18.66 -10.82
C GLY A 388 -5.35 -20.15 -10.66
N LEU A 389 -4.12 -20.61 -10.84
CA LEU A 389 -3.78 -22.03 -10.68
C LEU A 389 -3.96 -22.49 -9.23
N GLY A 390 -4.43 -23.72 -9.05
CA GLY A 390 -4.36 -24.41 -7.77
C GLY A 390 -2.92 -24.77 -7.43
N GLY A 391 -2.56 -24.69 -6.16
CA GLY A 391 -1.22 -25.04 -5.70
C GLY A 391 -1.02 -26.54 -5.57
N PHE A 392 0.21 -27.01 -5.76
CA PHE A 392 0.58 -28.39 -5.46
C PHE A 392 0.24 -28.71 -4.01
N GLY A 393 -0.06 -29.96 -3.65
CA GLY A 393 -0.21 -30.34 -2.24
C GLY A 393 0.28 -31.74 -1.93
N GLY A 394 0.74 -31.96 -0.70
CA GLY A 394 1.31 -33.24 -0.26
C GLY A 394 0.32 -34.39 -0.24
N PHE A 395 -0.98 -34.13 -0.09
CA PHE A 395 -2.01 -35.18 -0.09
C PHE A 395 -3.14 -34.90 -1.08
N SER A 396 -3.51 -33.63 -1.25
CA SER A 396 -4.43 -33.18 -2.29
C SER A 396 -3.89 -31.92 -2.92
N GLY A 397 -4.00 -31.83 -4.24
CA GLY A 397 -3.76 -30.59 -4.95
C GLY A 397 -4.88 -29.59 -4.69
N GLY A 398 -4.56 -28.31 -4.74
CA GLY A 398 -5.54 -27.24 -4.62
C GLY A 398 -6.41 -27.11 -5.86
N SER A 399 -7.60 -26.57 -5.70
CA SER A 399 -8.50 -26.34 -6.83
C SER A 399 -8.02 -25.16 -7.68
N GLY A 400 -8.17 -25.27 -9.00
CA GLY A 400 -8.02 -24.14 -9.90
C GLY A 400 -9.15 -23.13 -9.70
N GLY A 401 -8.83 -21.85 -9.80
CA GLY A 401 -9.80 -20.77 -9.74
C GLY A 401 -10.75 -20.79 -10.93
N ALA A 402 -11.99 -20.36 -10.71
CA ALA A 402 -12.96 -20.16 -11.78
C ALA A 402 -12.57 -18.98 -12.67
N GLY A 403 -12.89 -19.04 -13.96
CA GLY A 403 -12.82 -17.90 -14.86
C GLY A 403 -13.96 -16.91 -14.59
N GLY A 404 -13.69 -15.62 -14.80
CA GLY A 404 -14.67 -14.56 -14.65
C GLY A 404 -15.66 -14.51 -15.81
N ASN A 405 -16.84 -13.96 -15.58
CA ASN A 405 -17.85 -13.83 -16.63
C ASN A 405 -17.50 -12.73 -17.63
N GLY A 406 -17.90 -12.88 -18.89
CA GLY A 406 -17.89 -11.81 -19.86
C GLY A 406 -18.87 -10.70 -19.46
N GLY A 407 -18.50 -9.46 -19.72
CA GLY A 407 -19.37 -8.30 -19.51
C GLY A 407 -20.47 -8.25 -20.56
N ASN A 408 -21.61 -7.67 -20.20
CA ASN A 408 -22.71 -7.52 -21.15
C ASN A 408 -22.40 -6.42 -22.15
N GLY A 409 -22.65 -6.67 -23.43
CA GLY A 409 -22.79 -5.63 -24.44
C GLY A 409 -24.15 -4.95 -24.33
N ALA A 410 -24.25 -3.76 -24.93
CA ALA A 410 -25.54 -3.06 -25.03
C ALA A 410 -26.46 -3.69 -26.11
N THR A 411 -27.62 -3.08 -26.33
CA THR A 411 -28.71 -3.57 -27.21
C THR A 411 -28.31 -3.81 -28.66
N THR A 412 -27.25 -3.16 -29.15
CA THR A 412 -26.67 -3.42 -30.48
C THR A 412 -25.21 -3.89 -30.40
N GLY A 413 -24.69 -4.08 -29.19
CA GLY A 413 -23.32 -4.50 -28.93
C GLY A 413 -23.18 -6.01 -28.76
N THR A 414 -21.94 -6.49 -28.76
CA THR A 414 -21.61 -7.91 -28.53
C THR A 414 -21.31 -8.18 -27.06
N GLY A 415 -21.72 -9.36 -26.58
CA GLY A 415 -21.36 -9.81 -25.24
C GLY A 415 -19.89 -10.19 -25.14
N GLY A 416 -19.27 -9.88 -24.00
CA GLY A 416 -17.88 -10.22 -23.72
C GLY A 416 -17.67 -11.73 -23.60
N VAL A 417 -16.47 -12.21 -23.93
CA VAL A 417 -16.12 -13.62 -23.76
C VAL A 417 -15.88 -13.96 -22.29
N GLY A 418 -16.35 -15.11 -21.82
CA GLY A 418 -16.05 -15.64 -20.50
C GLY A 418 -14.59 -16.05 -20.34
N GLY A 419 -14.05 -15.90 -19.14
CA GLY A 419 -12.68 -16.29 -18.80
C GLY A 419 -12.54 -17.79 -18.61
N ASN A 420 -11.35 -18.33 -18.81
CA ASN A 420 -11.10 -19.76 -18.64
C ASN A 420 -10.93 -20.12 -17.16
N GLY A 421 -11.44 -21.29 -16.78
CA GLY A 421 -11.09 -21.91 -15.51
C GLY A 421 -9.63 -22.36 -15.51
N ALA A 422 -8.98 -22.33 -14.34
CA ALA A 422 -7.58 -22.70 -14.23
C ALA A 422 -7.36 -24.16 -13.88
N THR A 423 -6.15 -24.65 -14.14
CA THR A 423 -5.75 -26.01 -13.76
C THR A 423 -5.68 -26.18 -12.25
N GLY A 424 -6.17 -27.31 -11.75
CA GLY A 424 -5.97 -27.74 -10.37
C GLY A 424 -4.51 -28.11 -10.10
N GLY A 425 -4.06 -27.96 -8.86
CA GLY A 425 -2.70 -28.29 -8.46
C GLY A 425 -2.41 -29.78 -8.46
N GLY A 426 -1.15 -30.16 -8.66
CA GLY A 426 -0.74 -31.56 -8.58
C GLY A 426 -0.65 -32.08 -7.14
N SER A 427 -0.50 -33.40 -6.98
CA SER A 427 -0.25 -34.03 -5.68
C SER A 427 0.41 -35.39 -5.82
N VAL A 428 0.95 -35.92 -4.72
CA VAL A 428 1.41 -37.32 -4.64
C VAL A 428 0.30 -38.32 -4.32
N ILE A 429 -0.96 -37.89 -4.09
CA ILE A 429 -2.10 -38.81 -3.94
C ILE A 429 -3.25 -38.44 -4.87
N SER A 430 -3.87 -37.27 -4.68
CA SER A 430 -5.00 -36.81 -5.51
C SER A 430 -4.77 -35.43 -6.09
N GLY A 431 -4.82 -35.31 -7.41
CA GLY A 431 -4.78 -34.01 -8.09
C GLY A 431 -5.98 -33.14 -7.72
N GLY A 432 -5.76 -31.82 -7.70
CA GLY A 432 -6.80 -30.84 -7.43
C GLY A 432 -7.80 -30.70 -8.59
N LYS A 433 -9.02 -30.25 -8.28
CA LYS A 433 -10.04 -30.03 -9.32
C LYS A 433 -9.68 -28.82 -10.19
N GLY A 434 -9.93 -28.91 -11.49
CA GLY A 434 -9.89 -27.77 -12.40
C GLY A 434 -11.02 -26.76 -12.13
N GLY A 435 -10.75 -25.49 -12.35
CA GLY A 435 -11.71 -24.41 -12.22
C GLY A 435 -12.75 -24.40 -13.35
N ASN A 436 -13.93 -23.86 -13.07
CA ASN A 436 -14.97 -23.71 -14.09
C ASN A 436 -14.69 -22.52 -15.02
N GLY A 437 -15.07 -22.62 -16.29
CA GLY A 437 -15.09 -21.49 -17.21
C GLY A 437 -16.20 -20.51 -16.87
N GLY A 438 -15.93 -19.22 -17.07
CA GLY A 438 -16.90 -18.14 -16.89
C GLY A 438 -17.94 -18.10 -17.99
N THR A 439 -19.13 -17.57 -17.71
CA THR A 439 -20.18 -17.42 -18.72
C THR A 439 -19.80 -16.35 -19.73
N GLY A 440 -20.28 -16.47 -20.97
CA GLY A 440 -20.30 -15.35 -21.91
C GLY A 440 -21.22 -14.24 -21.39
N GLY A 441 -20.91 -13.00 -21.76
CA GLY A 441 -21.78 -11.86 -21.50
C GLY A 441 -22.94 -11.84 -22.49
N LYS A 442 -24.05 -11.23 -22.10
CA LYS A 442 -25.19 -11.03 -23.00
C LYS A 442 -24.87 -9.91 -23.98
N GLY A 443 -25.32 -10.00 -25.23
CA GLY A 443 -25.23 -8.89 -26.19
C GLY A 443 -26.50 -8.80 -27.00
N GLY A 444 -26.88 -7.59 -27.41
CA GLY A 444 -28.07 -7.41 -28.22
C GLY A 444 -27.87 -7.76 -29.71
N ALA A 445 -26.62 -7.74 -30.20
CA ALA A 445 -26.28 -8.23 -31.53
C ALA A 445 -25.81 -9.70 -31.52
N THR A 446 -24.83 -10.02 -30.66
CA THR A 446 -24.36 -11.39 -30.47
C THR A 446 -23.98 -11.63 -29.01
N SER A 447 -24.32 -12.82 -28.51
CA SER A 447 -23.89 -13.26 -27.19
C SER A 447 -22.41 -13.60 -27.16
N GLY A 448 -21.78 -13.39 -26.00
CA GLY A 448 -20.41 -13.75 -25.74
C GLY A 448 -20.21 -15.26 -25.69
N LYS A 449 -19.03 -15.71 -26.13
CA LYS A 449 -18.63 -17.12 -26.00
C LYS A 449 -18.34 -17.46 -24.54
N SER A 450 -18.65 -18.69 -24.15
CA SER A 450 -18.28 -19.25 -22.85
C SER A 450 -16.77 -19.40 -22.69
N GLY A 451 -16.30 -19.31 -21.45
CA GLY A 451 -14.95 -19.69 -21.06
C GLY A 451 -14.75 -21.20 -21.05
N GLN A 452 -13.51 -21.63 -21.30
CA GLN A 452 -13.13 -23.04 -21.26
C GLN A 452 -12.97 -23.53 -19.82
N LEU A 453 -13.17 -24.83 -19.62
CA LEU A 453 -12.91 -25.49 -18.35
C LEU A 453 -11.41 -25.57 -18.05
N GLY A 454 -11.06 -25.56 -16.77
CA GLY A 454 -9.72 -25.87 -16.29
C GLY A 454 -9.47 -27.37 -16.21
N SER A 455 -8.26 -27.81 -16.51
CA SER A 455 -7.87 -29.23 -16.35
C SER A 455 -7.72 -29.61 -14.88
N GLY A 456 -7.90 -30.90 -14.58
CA GLY A 456 -7.55 -31.44 -13.26
C GLY A 456 -6.04 -31.48 -13.06
N GLY A 457 -5.63 -31.45 -11.80
CA GLY A 457 -4.22 -31.59 -11.42
C GLY A 457 -3.71 -33.02 -11.59
N VAL A 458 -2.40 -33.14 -11.77
CA VAL A 458 -1.70 -34.43 -11.92
C VAL A 458 -1.44 -35.09 -10.57
N GLY A 459 -1.63 -36.41 -10.50
CA GLY A 459 -1.38 -37.24 -9.32
C GLY A 459 -1.81 -38.69 -9.58
N PRO A 460 -1.51 -39.64 -8.67
CA PRO A 460 -1.91 -41.05 -8.83
C PRO A 460 -3.42 -41.20 -9.08
N THR A 461 -4.22 -40.41 -8.38
CA THR A 461 -5.60 -40.13 -8.77
C THR A 461 -5.65 -38.74 -9.41
N ALA A 462 -5.94 -38.68 -10.70
CA ALA A 462 -6.04 -37.39 -11.41
C ALA A 462 -7.21 -36.56 -10.88
N GLY A 463 -7.02 -35.24 -10.80
CA GLY A 463 -8.09 -34.32 -10.47
C GLY A 463 -9.18 -34.31 -11.56
N LYS A 464 -10.43 -34.04 -11.17
CA LYS A 464 -11.51 -33.80 -12.15
C LYS A 464 -11.31 -32.46 -12.82
N GLY A 465 -11.63 -32.36 -14.12
CA GLY A 465 -11.73 -31.07 -14.80
C GLY A 465 -12.83 -30.16 -14.21
N GLY A 466 -12.79 -28.89 -14.57
CA GLY A 466 -13.90 -27.96 -14.36
C GLY A 466 -15.05 -28.20 -15.33
N THR A 467 -16.10 -27.39 -15.23
CA THR A 467 -17.14 -27.29 -16.26
C THR A 467 -16.86 -26.11 -17.18
N GLY A 468 -17.31 -26.17 -18.44
CA GLY A 468 -17.32 -25.00 -19.31
C GLY A 468 -18.33 -23.96 -18.81
N GLY A 469 -18.16 -22.71 -19.24
CA GLY A 469 -19.17 -21.67 -19.01
C GLY A 469 -20.41 -21.86 -19.89
N ALA A 470 -21.50 -21.17 -19.55
CA ALA A 470 -22.65 -21.03 -20.45
C ALA A 470 -22.41 -19.90 -21.48
N GLY A 471 -23.05 -20.00 -22.65
CA GLY A 471 -23.16 -18.87 -23.57
C GLY A 471 -23.99 -17.72 -22.96
N GLY A 472 -23.76 -16.50 -23.46
CA GLY A 472 -24.43 -15.28 -23.00
C GLY A 472 -25.88 -15.12 -23.44
#